data_AF-S4PK94-F1
#
_entry.id   AF-S4PK94-F1
#
_cell.length_a   1.000
_cell.length_b   1.000
_cell.length_c   1.000
_cell.angle_alpha   90.00
_cell.angle_beta   90.00
_cell.angle_gamma   90.00
#
_symmetry.space_group_name_H-M   'P 1'
#
loop_
_entity.id
_entity.type
_entity.pdbx_description
1 polymer ?
#
loop_
_entity_poly.entity_id
_entity_poly.type
_entity_poly.pdbx_seq_one_letter_code
_entity_poly.pdbx_strand_id
1 'polypeptide(L)'
;MHFQTKPEWSLEELHQIMKVPLIILRRKITYWQSLGIISEKSTDNYVLVEGSDGNKSSCSTNQVQEMICEDEESESVMASAHDQREGELQVFWSYIVGMLTNLDSLPLERIHQMLKMFASQAPGTECSLQELRQFLDTKVRTHQLVLQAGMYKLPKT
;
A
#
# COMPACT_ATOMS: atom_id res chain seq x y z
N MET A 1 26.92 7.69 -4.36
CA MET A 1 26.66 7.51 -5.80
C MET A 1 27.54 6.38 -6.32
N HIS A 2 27.02 5.15 -6.45
CA HIS A 2 27.84 3.97 -6.80
C HIS A 2 28.33 3.98 -8.26
N PHE A 3 27.60 4.64 -9.16
CA PHE A 3 28.01 4.84 -10.56
C PHE A 3 29.24 5.76 -10.74
N GLN A 4 29.76 6.41 -9.68
CA GLN A 4 31.03 7.16 -9.74
C GLN A 4 32.28 6.26 -9.61
N THR A 5 32.15 5.09 -8.99
CA THR A 5 33.30 4.20 -8.70
C THR A 5 33.46 3.08 -9.72
N LYS A 6 32.36 2.69 -10.38
CA LYS A 6 32.32 1.67 -11.43
C LYS A 6 31.34 2.14 -12.51
N PRO A 7 31.72 2.18 -13.79
CA PRO A 7 30.87 2.71 -14.87
C PRO A 7 29.75 1.74 -15.28
N GLU A 8 29.88 0.45 -14.95
CA GLU A 8 28.93 -0.61 -15.29
C GLU A 8 28.47 -1.35 -14.03
N TRP A 9 27.16 -1.52 -13.87
CA TRP A 9 26.56 -2.22 -12.73
C TRP A 9 25.46 -3.17 -13.18
N SER A 10 25.44 -4.37 -12.61
CA SER A 10 24.27 -5.24 -12.73
C SER A 10 23.22 -4.87 -11.67
N LEU A 11 21.95 -5.16 -11.96
CA LEU A 11 20.85 -4.94 -11.02
C LEU A 11 21.05 -5.76 -9.73
N GLU A 12 21.56 -6.98 -9.85
CA GLU A 12 21.88 -7.89 -8.74
C GLU A 12 23.02 -7.34 -7.85
N GLU A 13 24.08 -6.79 -8.46
CA GLU A 13 25.17 -6.14 -7.71
C GLU A 13 24.67 -4.92 -6.93
N LEU A 14 23.81 -4.10 -7.56
CA LEU A 14 23.19 -2.94 -6.90
C LEU A 14 22.28 -3.35 -5.75
N HIS A 15 21.49 -4.42 -5.92
CA HIS A 15 20.67 -4.99 -4.86
C HIS A 15 21.52 -5.43 -3.67
N GLN A 16 22.61 -6.15 -3.93
CA GLN A 16 23.45 -6.71 -2.89
C GLN A 16 24.18 -5.64 -2.08
N ILE A 17 24.58 -4.54 -2.73
CA ILE A 17 25.32 -3.44 -2.10
C ILE A 17 24.38 -2.47 -1.39
N MET A 18 23.30 -2.07 -2.05
CA MET A 18 22.37 -1.08 -1.51
C MET A 18 21.40 -1.69 -0.49
N LYS A 19 21.27 -3.03 -0.47
CA LYS A 19 20.27 -3.75 0.33
C LYS A 19 18.84 -3.26 0.06
N VAL A 20 18.58 -2.87 -1.19
CA VAL A 20 17.29 -2.39 -1.67
C VAL A 20 16.69 -3.45 -2.60
N PRO A 21 15.39 -3.79 -2.50
CA PRO A 21 14.73 -4.73 -3.41
C PRO A 21 14.95 -4.41 -4.90
N LEU A 22 15.16 -5.45 -5.72
CA LEU A 22 15.39 -5.34 -7.17
C LEU A 22 14.32 -4.51 -7.89
N ILE A 23 13.08 -4.62 -7.42
CA ILE A 23 11.93 -3.90 -7.99
C ILE A 23 12.06 -2.37 -7.86
N ILE A 24 12.50 -1.90 -6.69
CA ILE A 24 12.72 -0.48 -6.43
C ILE A 24 13.91 0.02 -7.27
N LEU A 25 14.95 -0.80 -7.40
CA LEU A 25 16.11 -0.48 -8.23
C LEU A 25 15.74 -0.38 -9.71
N ARG A 26 14.94 -1.32 -10.23
CA ARG A 26 14.48 -1.32 -11.63
C ARG A 26 13.66 -0.07 -11.94
N ARG A 27 12.76 0.33 -11.04
CA ARG A 27 11.98 1.58 -11.15
C ARG A 27 12.86 2.83 -11.15
N LYS A 28 13.83 2.92 -10.23
CA LYS A 28 14.78 4.06 -10.16
C LYS A 28 15.69 4.14 -11.38
N ILE A 29 16.16 2.99 -11.87
CA ILE A 29 16.99 2.90 -13.08
C ILE A 29 16.20 3.31 -14.31
N THR A 30 14.93 2.90 -14.43
CA THR A 30 14.03 3.32 -15.54
C THR A 30 13.87 4.84 -15.58
N TYR A 31 13.73 5.48 -14.41
CA TYR A 31 13.71 6.94 -14.32
C TYR A 31 15.04 7.57 -14.77
N TRP A 32 16.19 7.02 -14.38
CA TRP A 32 17.48 7.55 -14.83
C TRP A 32 17.77 7.24 -16.31
N GLN A 33 17.20 6.18 -16.86
CA GLN A 33 17.19 5.91 -18.30
C GLN A 33 16.34 6.92 -19.07
N SER A 34 15.16 7.29 -18.56
CA SER A 34 14.31 8.29 -19.22
C SER A 34 14.94 9.69 -19.22
N LEU A 35 15.80 9.99 -18.23
CA LEU A 35 16.63 11.19 -18.20
C LEU A 35 17.88 11.10 -19.08
N GLY A 36 18.16 9.95 -19.69
CA GLY A 36 19.36 9.72 -20.50
C GLY A 36 20.66 9.66 -19.70
N ILE A 37 20.59 9.49 -18.38
CA ILE A 37 21.75 9.43 -17.48
C ILE A 37 22.32 8.00 -17.45
N ILE A 38 21.45 7.00 -17.60
CA ILE A 38 21.82 5.58 -17.62
C ILE A 38 21.35 4.94 -18.91
N SER A 39 22.12 4.01 -19.47
CA SER A 39 21.71 3.15 -20.58
C SER A 39 21.80 1.68 -20.20
N GLU A 40 20.89 0.86 -20.70
CA GLU A 40 20.99 -0.60 -20.62
C GLU A 40 21.93 -1.11 -21.73
N LYS A 41 22.95 -1.90 -21.36
CA LYS A 41 23.93 -2.49 -22.29
C LYS A 41 23.57 -3.94 -22.62
N SER A 42 23.05 -4.66 -21.63
CA SER A 42 22.53 -6.02 -21.73
C SER A 42 21.50 -6.23 -20.62
N THR A 43 20.69 -7.28 -20.70
CA THR A 43 19.63 -7.57 -19.72
C THR A 43 20.13 -7.38 -18.28
N ASP A 44 19.49 -6.47 -17.55
CA ASP A 44 19.79 -6.10 -16.16
C ASP A 44 21.22 -5.59 -15.90
N ASN A 45 21.91 -5.07 -16.92
CA ASN A 45 23.22 -4.43 -16.83
C ASN A 45 23.19 -3.01 -17.38
N TYR A 46 23.57 -2.07 -16.54
CA TYR A 46 23.38 -0.64 -16.76
C TYR A 46 24.70 0.12 -16.71
N VAL A 47 24.85 1.09 -17.60
CA VAL A 47 26.05 1.94 -17.70
C VAL A 47 25.67 3.41 -17.61
N LEU A 48 26.54 4.20 -16.97
CA LEU A 48 26.37 5.66 -16.92
C LEU A 48 26.69 6.27 -18.29
N VAL A 49 25.77 7.05 -18.84
CA VAL A 49 25.99 7.84 -20.05
C VAL A 49 26.55 9.20 -19.63
N GLU A 50 27.87 9.34 -19.62
CA GLU A 50 28.51 10.64 -19.46
C GLU A 50 28.31 11.44 -20.74
N GLY A 51 27.45 12.46 -20.67
CA GLY A 51 27.04 13.26 -21.82
C GLY A 51 28.20 14.05 -22.42
N SER A 52 28.81 13.51 -23.46
CA SER A 52 29.35 14.29 -24.57
C SER A 52 28.43 14.10 -25.77
N ASP A 53 27.27 14.77 -25.72
CA ASP A 53 26.67 15.49 -26.85
C ASP A 53 25.27 15.97 -26.47
N GLY A 54 25.10 17.29 -26.54
CA GLY A 54 23.90 17.97 -26.10
C GLY A 54 22.69 17.63 -26.97
N ASN A 55 21.64 17.11 -26.36
CA ASN A 55 20.30 17.43 -26.81
C ASN A 55 19.34 17.59 -25.62
N LYS A 56 18.69 18.74 -25.61
CA LYS A 56 17.89 19.28 -24.52
C LYS A 56 16.59 18.50 -24.41
N SER A 57 16.35 17.92 -23.23
CA SER A 57 15.00 17.66 -22.74
C SER A 57 14.93 18.18 -21.30
N SER A 58 14.66 19.48 -21.18
CA SER A 58 14.30 20.08 -19.91
C SER A 58 12.89 19.60 -19.54
N CYS A 59 12.79 18.46 -18.87
CA CYS A 59 11.59 18.08 -18.14
C CYS A 59 11.73 18.68 -16.75
N SER A 60 10.81 19.59 -16.40
CA SER A 60 10.78 20.34 -15.15
C SER A 60 10.99 19.43 -13.94
N THR A 61 12.10 19.63 -13.23
CA THR A 61 12.47 18.96 -11.97
C THR A 61 11.37 19.02 -10.89
N ASN A 62 10.40 19.92 -11.03
CA ASN A 62 9.32 20.15 -10.07
C ASN A 62 8.05 19.31 -10.27
N GLN A 63 7.87 18.57 -11.37
CA GLN A 63 6.63 17.77 -11.58
C GLN A 63 6.76 16.28 -11.21
N VAL A 64 7.96 15.80 -10.87
CA VAL A 64 8.20 14.35 -10.65
C VAL A 64 8.76 14.01 -9.27
N GLN A 65 9.02 15.02 -8.43
CA GLN A 65 9.30 14.80 -7.00
C GLN A 65 8.08 14.18 -6.27
N GLU A 66 6.88 14.35 -6.84
CA GLU A 66 5.63 13.77 -6.33
C GLU A 66 5.45 12.28 -6.71
N MET A 67 6.22 11.73 -7.67
CA MET A 67 6.25 10.27 -7.95
C MET A 67 7.21 9.49 -7.04
N ILE A 68 7.72 10.11 -5.97
CA ILE A 68 8.61 9.46 -5.00
C ILE A 68 7.82 8.89 -3.81
N CYS A 69 6.52 9.16 -3.74
CA CYS A 69 5.61 8.57 -2.78
C CYS A 69 4.48 7.90 -3.57
N GLU A 70 4.68 6.66 -4.00
CA GLU A 70 3.71 5.59 -3.82
C GLU A 70 4.18 4.28 -4.45
N ASP A 71 3.75 3.24 -3.79
CA ASP A 71 4.07 1.83 -3.90
C ASP A 71 3.26 1.24 -5.05
N GLU A 72 3.81 1.23 -6.26
CA GLU A 72 3.06 0.86 -7.47
C GLU A 72 3.84 -0.15 -8.33
N GLU A 73 4.46 -1.13 -7.70
CA GLU A 73 4.90 -2.34 -8.42
C GLU A 73 4.64 -3.63 -7.63
N SER A 74 3.85 -3.54 -6.55
CA SER A 74 3.30 -4.68 -5.80
C SER A 74 1.90 -5.10 -6.30
N GLU A 75 1.31 -4.35 -7.24
CA GLU A 75 -0.12 -4.41 -7.57
C GLU A 75 -0.62 -5.73 -8.17
N SER A 76 0.19 -6.51 -8.90
CA SER A 76 -0.34 -7.74 -9.51
C SER A 76 -0.49 -8.93 -8.55
N VAL A 77 0.17 -8.92 -7.38
CA VAL A 77 -0.01 -9.95 -6.34
C VAL A 77 -0.78 -9.39 -5.14
N MET A 78 -0.76 -8.07 -4.91
CA MET A 78 -1.54 -7.42 -3.87
C MET A 78 -2.99 -7.13 -4.26
N ALA A 79 -3.34 -6.95 -5.54
CA ALA A 79 -4.73 -6.68 -5.93
C ALA A 79 -5.69 -7.80 -5.49
N SER A 80 -5.30 -9.07 -5.62
CA SER A 80 -6.13 -10.19 -5.18
C SER A 80 -6.25 -10.29 -3.65
N ALA A 81 -5.18 -10.02 -2.91
CA ALA A 81 -5.21 -9.99 -1.45
C ALA A 81 -5.94 -8.75 -0.89
N HIS A 82 -5.88 -7.62 -1.60
CA HIS A 82 -6.60 -6.39 -1.28
C HIS A 82 -8.10 -6.54 -1.56
N ASP A 83 -8.49 -7.06 -2.72
CA ASP A 83 -9.90 -7.34 -3.07
C ASP A 83 -10.52 -8.37 -2.12
N GLN A 84 -9.76 -9.41 -1.75
CA GLN A 84 -10.21 -10.40 -0.77
C GLN A 84 -10.43 -9.75 0.60
N ARG A 85 -9.48 -8.89 1.03
CA ARG A 85 -9.57 -8.15 2.29
C ARG A 85 -10.69 -7.12 2.29
N GLU A 86 -10.93 -6.40 1.19
CA GLU A 86 -12.07 -5.48 1.06
C GLU A 86 -13.41 -6.23 1.09
N GLY A 87 -13.48 -7.40 0.44
CA GLY A 87 -14.64 -8.29 0.51
C GLY A 87 -14.95 -8.74 1.94
N GLU A 88 -13.92 -9.15 2.69
CA GLU A 88 -14.05 -9.54 4.11
C GLU A 88 -14.49 -8.36 5.00
N LEU A 89 -13.93 -7.16 4.77
CA LEU A 89 -14.32 -5.95 5.49
C LEU A 89 -15.77 -5.54 5.19
N GLN A 90 -16.26 -5.77 3.97
CA GLN A 90 -17.66 -5.54 3.62
C GLN A 90 -18.60 -6.53 4.32
N VAL A 91 -18.19 -7.80 4.46
CA VAL A 91 -18.93 -8.79 5.26
C VAL A 91 -19.00 -8.33 6.71
N PHE A 92 -17.87 -7.99 7.33
CA PHE A 92 -17.85 -7.47 8.70
C PHE A 92 -18.73 -6.23 8.86
N TRP A 93 -18.69 -5.29 7.92
CA TRP A 93 -19.55 -4.11 7.95
C TRP A 93 -21.04 -4.47 7.99
N SER A 94 -21.47 -5.37 7.10
CA SER A 94 -22.86 -5.82 7.03
C SER A 94 -23.32 -6.48 8.33
N TYR A 95 -22.45 -7.30 8.93
CA TYR A 95 -22.71 -7.89 10.25
C TYR A 95 -22.79 -6.84 11.36
N ILE A 96 -21.88 -5.86 11.39
CA ILE A 96 -21.87 -4.79 12.39
C ILE A 96 -23.13 -3.94 12.29
N VAL A 97 -23.54 -3.55 11.09
CA VAL A 97 -24.79 -2.82 10.85
C VAL A 97 -25.98 -3.64 11.35
N GLY A 98 -26.03 -4.95 11.03
CA GLY A 98 -27.08 -5.84 11.53
C GLY A 98 -27.10 -5.92 13.05
N MET A 99 -25.94 -6.02 13.71
CA MET A 99 -25.83 -6.05 15.17
C MET A 99 -26.34 -4.74 15.79
N LEU A 100 -25.90 -3.59 15.29
CA LEU A 100 -26.27 -2.28 15.83
C LEU A 100 -27.71 -1.89 15.50
N THR A 101 -28.28 -2.41 14.42
CA THR A 101 -29.72 -2.26 14.10
C THR A 101 -30.59 -3.02 15.11
N ASN A 102 -30.15 -4.19 15.57
CA ASN A 102 -30.94 -5.02 16.49
C ASN A 102 -30.69 -4.72 17.97
N LEU A 103 -29.49 -4.26 18.33
CA LEU A 103 -29.05 -4.11 19.72
C LEU A 103 -28.80 -2.65 20.15
N ASP A 104 -29.14 -1.69 19.28
CA ASP A 104 -28.96 -0.23 19.40
C ASP A 104 -27.51 0.26 19.53
N SER A 105 -26.73 -0.32 20.46
CA SER A 105 -25.37 0.10 20.76
C SER A 105 -24.53 -0.99 21.39
N LEU A 106 -23.26 -1.08 21.02
CA LEU A 106 -22.34 -2.10 21.52
C LEU A 106 -20.93 -1.57 21.78
N PRO A 107 -20.22 -2.08 22.80
CA PRO A 107 -18.80 -1.79 22.99
C PRO A 107 -17.93 -2.58 21.99
N LEU A 108 -16.70 -2.12 21.78
CA LEU A 108 -15.74 -2.73 20.86
C LEU A 108 -15.59 -4.24 21.07
N GLU A 109 -15.42 -4.65 22.34
CA GLU A 109 -15.15 -6.02 22.74
C GLU A 109 -16.32 -6.94 22.40
N ARG A 110 -17.57 -6.44 22.51
CA ARG A 110 -18.75 -7.22 22.20
C ARG A 110 -18.94 -7.40 20.70
N ILE A 111 -18.67 -6.34 19.92
CA ILE A 111 -18.66 -6.43 18.45
C ILE A 111 -17.62 -7.46 18.00
N HIS A 112 -16.41 -7.42 18.57
CA HIS A 112 -15.34 -8.37 18.26
C HIS A 112 -15.72 -9.82 18.55
N GLN A 113 -16.28 -10.09 19.73
CA GLN A 113 -16.75 -11.43 20.11
C GLN A 113 -17.82 -11.96 19.17
N MET A 114 -18.78 -11.13 18.79
CA MET A 114 -19.87 -11.52 17.89
C MET A 114 -19.36 -11.77 16.46
N LEU A 115 -18.45 -10.94 15.95
CA LEU A 115 -17.78 -11.21 14.67
C LEU A 115 -17.01 -12.54 14.71
N LYS A 116 -16.31 -12.83 15.81
CA LYS A 116 -15.58 -14.09 15.98
C LYS A 116 -16.51 -15.32 16.00
N MET A 117 -17.70 -15.20 16.59
CA MET A 117 -18.66 -16.30 16.65
C MET A 117 -19.42 -16.53 15.34
N PHE A 118 -19.74 -15.45 14.60
CA PHE A 118 -20.69 -15.51 13.48
C PHE A 118 -20.09 -15.20 12.11
N ALA A 119 -19.00 -14.43 12.04
CA ALA A 119 -18.38 -14.01 10.79
C ALA A 119 -17.06 -14.75 10.50
N SER A 120 -16.30 -15.15 11.52
CA SER A 120 -14.99 -15.83 11.37
C SER A 120 -15.08 -17.35 11.11
N GLN A 121 -16.21 -17.87 10.63
CA GLN A 121 -16.34 -19.31 10.35
C GLN A 121 -15.65 -19.75 9.05
N ALA A 122 -15.23 -18.80 8.22
CA ALA A 122 -14.43 -19.07 7.02
C ALA A 122 -12.93 -19.16 7.36
N PRO A 123 -12.22 -20.21 6.90
CA PRO A 123 -10.78 -20.36 7.13
C PRO A 123 -10.01 -19.21 6.49
N GLY A 124 -9.21 -18.50 7.30
CA GLY A 124 -8.42 -17.33 6.89
C GLY A 124 -8.96 -15.98 7.38
N THR A 125 -10.18 -15.94 7.92
CA THR A 125 -10.87 -14.70 8.30
C THR A 125 -10.64 -14.33 9.78
N GLU A 126 -9.39 -14.08 10.16
CA GLU A 126 -9.04 -13.65 11.52
C GLU A 126 -8.92 -12.12 11.58
N CYS A 127 -9.83 -11.46 12.32
CA CYS A 127 -9.76 -10.03 12.59
C CYS A 127 -9.29 -9.80 14.03
N SER A 128 -8.18 -9.10 14.21
CA SER A 128 -7.71 -8.69 15.53
C SER A 128 -8.56 -7.56 16.12
N LEU A 129 -8.54 -7.42 17.45
CA LEU A 129 -9.24 -6.34 18.13
C LEU A 129 -8.75 -4.95 17.68
N GLN A 130 -7.45 -4.83 17.37
CA GLN A 130 -6.84 -3.59 16.90
C GLN A 130 -7.30 -3.23 15.48
N GLU A 131 -7.35 -4.20 14.57
CA GLU A 131 -7.87 -3.98 13.21
C GLU A 131 -9.35 -3.59 13.24
N LEU A 132 -10.16 -4.25 14.08
CA LEU A 132 -11.57 -3.89 14.26
C LEU A 132 -11.71 -2.46 14.78
N ARG A 133 -10.89 -2.07 15.77
CA ARG A 133 -10.89 -0.69 16.29
C ARG A 133 -10.59 0.31 15.16
N GLN A 134 -9.52 0.08 14.40
CA GLN A 134 -9.13 0.97 13.30
C GLN A 134 -10.22 1.07 12.22
N PHE A 135 -10.87 -0.06 11.93
CA PHE A 135 -11.99 -0.12 11.01
C PHE A 135 -13.19 0.71 11.51
N LEU A 136 -13.60 0.52 12.76
CA LEU A 136 -14.71 1.27 13.36
C LEU A 136 -14.38 2.76 13.50
N ASP A 137 -13.14 3.12 13.85
CA ASP A 137 -12.69 4.51 13.92
C ASP A 137 -12.79 5.20 12.55
N THR A 138 -12.50 4.47 11.47
CA THR A 138 -12.69 4.96 10.10
C THR A 138 -14.17 5.19 9.80
N LYS A 139 -15.05 4.28 10.23
CA LYS A 139 -16.52 4.41 10.08
C LYS A 139 -17.09 5.57 10.91
N VAL A 140 -16.52 5.87 12.06
CA VAL A 140 -16.88 7.05 12.86
C VAL A 140 -16.46 8.34 12.13
N ARG A 141 -15.24 8.37 11.57
CA ARG A 141 -14.73 9.53 10.82
C ARG A 141 -15.55 9.83 9.57
N THR A 142 -16.08 8.80 8.90
CA THR A 142 -16.95 8.94 7.72
C THR A 142 -18.42 9.12 8.07
N HIS A 143 -18.74 9.36 9.34
CA HIS A 143 -20.11 9.54 9.85
C HIS A 143 -21.06 8.35 9.62
N GLN A 144 -20.51 7.16 9.38
CA GLN A 144 -21.28 5.91 9.28
C GLN A 144 -21.58 5.29 10.64
N LEU A 145 -20.84 5.68 11.69
CA LEU A 145 -21.05 5.32 13.09
C LEU A 145 -20.88 6.52 14.01
N VAL A 146 -21.45 6.42 15.21
CA VAL A 146 -21.24 7.35 16.32
C VAL A 146 -20.66 6.59 17.49
N LEU A 147 -19.56 7.09 18.06
CA LEU A 147 -19.00 6.59 19.31
C LEU A 147 -19.45 7.50 20.46
N GLN A 148 -20.25 6.96 21.39
CA GLN A 148 -20.76 7.70 22.54
C GLN A 148 -20.58 6.87 23.81
N ALA A 149 -19.89 7.44 24.82
CA ALA A 149 -19.63 6.78 26.10
C ALA A 149 -19.01 5.37 25.96
N GLY A 150 -18.10 5.19 25.00
CA GLY A 150 -17.46 3.90 24.72
C GLY A 150 -18.32 2.89 23.93
N MET A 151 -19.52 3.29 23.50
CA MET A 151 -20.45 2.45 22.75
C MET A 151 -20.58 2.95 21.31
N TYR A 152 -20.45 2.04 20.34
CA TYR A 152 -20.71 2.32 18.92
C TYR A 152 -22.20 2.23 18.65
N LYS A 153 -22.71 3.16 17.82
CA LYS A 153 -24.12 3.26 17.42
C LYS A 153 -24.23 3.64 15.95
N LEU A 154 -25.35 3.29 15.32
CA LEU A 154 -25.71 3.88 14.04
C LEU A 154 -26.09 5.36 14.22
N PRO A 155 -25.76 6.24 13.26
CA PRO A 155 -26.25 7.62 13.27
C PRO A 155 -27.78 7.63 13.30
N LYS A 156 -28.36 8.54 14.07
CA LYS A 156 -29.81 8.78 14.01
C LYS A 156 -30.11 9.49 12.70
N THR A 157 -31.00 8.92 11.89
CA THR A 157 -31.63 9.61 10.76
C THR A 157 -32.50 10.75 11.26
#